data_AF-A0A7T4E204-F1
#
_entry.id   AF-A0A7T4E204-F1
#
_cell.length_a   1.000
_cell.length_b   1.000
_cell.length_c   1.000
_cell.angle_alpha   90.00
_cell.angle_beta   90.00
_cell.angle_gamma   90.00
#
_symmetry.space_group_name_H-M   'P 1'
#
loop_
_entity.id
_entity.type
_entity.pdbx_description
1 polymer ?
#
loop_
_entity_poly.entity_id
_entity_poly.type
_entity_poly.pdbx_seq_one_letter_code
_entity_poly.pdbx_strand_id
1 'polypeptide(L)'
;MGFNVGDWLVLVAVAAGVLTAWRLIAGTGRGRLLARAGAGVSLALSAFFFWLWYEQYLKWEFNELGRYYDPVDGVVYTDSGFVWVLPAVLALAAGAFFAWRGWGGRRA
;
A
#
# COMPACT_ATOMS: atom_id res chain seq x y z
N MET A 1 -4.93 -17.07 25.04
CA MET A 1 -3.88 -16.44 24.21
C MET A 1 -3.90 -14.95 24.56
N GLY A 2 -2.85 -14.45 25.22
CA GLY A 2 -2.80 -13.06 25.69
C GLY A 2 -2.30 -12.13 24.59
N PHE A 3 -2.94 -10.97 24.42
CA PHE A 3 -2.49 -9.92 23.52
C PHE A 3 -1.07 -9.48 23.91
N ASN A 4 -0.12 -9.57 22.99
CA ASN A 4 1.24 -9.12 23.19
C ASN A 4 1.32 -7.58 23.00
N VAL A 5 2.35 -6.93 23.53
CA VAL A 5 2.56 -5.47 23.39
C VAL A 5 2.60 -5.06 21.92
N GLY A 6 3.12 -5.94 21.05
CA GLY A 6 3.09 -5.75 19.60
C GLY A 6 1.67 -5.65 19.03
N ASP A 7 0.73 -6.46 19.52
CA ASP A 7 -0.66 -6.45 19.05
C ASP A 7 -1.36 -5.14 19.45
N TRP A 8 -1.06 -4.63 20.65
CA TRP A 8 -1.56 -3.33 21.10
C TRP A 8 -1.02 -2.18 20.25
N LEU A 9 0.27 -2.20 19.89
CA LEU A 9 0.88 -1.19 19.03
C LEU A 9 0.28 -1.20 17.63
N VAL A 10 0.03 -2.39 17.07
CA VAL A 10 -0.64 -2.54 15.77
C VAL A 10 -2.06 -2.00 15.83
N LEU A 11 -2.84 -2.34 16.86
CA LEU A 11 -4.20 -1.84 17.03
C LEU A 11 -4.26 -0.33 17.20
N VAL A 12 -3.32 0.26 17.95
CA VAL A 12 -3.21 1.72 18.09
C VAL A 12 -2.84 2.37 16.77
N ALA A 13 -1.91 1.80 16.00
CA ALA A 13 -1.53 2.31 14.69
C ALA A 13 -2.70 2.24 13.69
N VAL A 14 -3.45 1.14 13.67
CA VAL A 14 -4.64 0.96 12.85
C VAL A 14 -5.74 1.95 13.27
N ALA A 15 -6.03 2.06 14.56
CA ALA A 15 -7.04 2.99 15.08
C ALA A 15 -6.67 4.45 14.80
N ALA A 16 -5.40 4.83 14.95
CA ALA A 16 -4.89 6.14 14.60
C ALA A 16 -4.99 6.40 13.09
N GLY A 17 -4.69 5.41 12.25
CA GLY A 17 -4.87 5.47 10.79
C GLY A 17 -6.33 5.66 10.39
N VAL A 18 -7.26 4.93 11.02
CA VAL A 18 -8.70 5.07 10.79
C VAL A 18 -9.23 6.43 11.25
N LEU A 19 -8.81 6.90 12.43
CA LEU A 19 -9.24 8.19 12.98
C LEU A 19 -8.68 9.38 12.19
N THR A 20 -7.45 9.28 11.70
CA THR A 20 -6.86 10.30 10.82
C THR A 20 -7.58 10.30 9.49
N ALA A 21 -7.79 9.15 8.85
CA ALA A 21 -8.59 9.04 7.63
C ALA A 21 -10.01 9.61 7.81
N TRP A 22 -10.68 9.33 8.93
CA TRP A 22 -12.00 9.86 9.28
C TRP A 22 -11.99 11.38 9.43
N ARG A 23 -10.99 11.95 10.11
CA ARG A 23 -10.84 13.41 10.25
C ARG A 23 -10.52 14.10 8.93
N LEU A 24 -9.80 13.43 8.02
CA LEU A 24 -9.57 13.91 6.65
C LEU A 24 -10.86 13.92 5.83
N ILE A 25 -11.77 12.99 6.10
CA ILE A 25 -13.10 12.93 5.48
C ILE A 25 -14.06 14.00 6.05
N ALA A 26 -13.84 14.50 7.27
CA ALA A 26 -14.78 15.44 7.91
C ALA A 26 -14.48 16.95 7.71
N GLY A 27 -13.27 17.36 7.29
CA GLY A 27 -12.86 18.78 7.25
C GLY A 27 -12.98 19.49 5.89
N THR A 28 -13.83 20.52 5.77
CA THR A 28 -14.27 21.16 4.50
C THR A 28 -13.33 22.21 3.87
N GLY A 29 -12.18 22.56 4.46
CA GLY A 29 -11.21 23.51 3.88
C GLY A 29 -9.78 22.97 3.74
N ARG A 30 -9.20 22.47 4.84
CA ARG A 30 -7.93 21.70 4.86
C ARG A 30 -8.05 20.32 4.20
N GLY A 31 -9.28 19.82 4.00
CA GLY A 31 -9.52 18.50 3.42
C GLY A 31 -9.03 18.33 1.99
N ARG A 32 -8.98 19.39 1.16
CA ARG A 32 -8.44 19.28 -0.20
C ARG A 32 -6.92 19.15 -0.23
N LEU A 33 -6.20 19.96 0.55
CA LEU A 33 -4.74 19.86 0.62
C LEU A 33 -4.31 18.51 1.22
N LEU A 34 -4.99 18.09 2.28
CA LEU A 34 -4.75 16.81 2.92
C LEU A 34 -5.16 15.62 2.03
N ALA A 35 -6.24 15.73 1.25
CA ALA A 35 -6.60 14.72 0.25
C ALA A 35 -5.55 14.64 -0.87
N ARG A 36 -4.97 15.77 -1.32
CA ARG A 36 -3.88 15.75 -2.29
C ARG A 36 -2.60 15.13 -1.72
N ALA A 37 -2.25 15.47 -0.48
CA ALA A 37 -1.12 14.84 0.21
C ALA A 37 -1.36 13.33 0.38
N GLY A 38 -2.55 12.93 0.82
CA GLY A 38 -2.95 11.52 0.92
C GLY A 38 -2.90 10.80 -0.43
N ALA A 39 -3.33 11.46 -1.52
CA ALA A 39 -3.20 10.92 -2.87
C ALA A 39 -1.72 10.71 -3.24
N GLY A 40 -0.87 11.71 -3.00
CA GLY A 40 0.57 11.60 -3.28
C GLY A 40 1.25 10.47 -2.49
N VAL A 41 0.99 10.38 -1.19
CA VAL A 41 1.54 9.31 -0.33
C VAL A 41 1.05 7.93 -0.78
N SER A 42 -0.26 7.77 -1.03
CA SER A 42 -0.82 6.49 -1.47
C SER A 42 -0.29 6.07 -2.85
N LEU A 43 -0.10 7.01 -3.77
CA LEU A 43 0.49 6.73 -5.09
C LEU A 43 1.97 6.34 -4.97
N ALA A 44 2.74 7.02 -4.11
CA ALA A 44 4.13 6.66 -3.86
C ALA A 44 4.26 5.26 -3.24
N LEU A 45 3.40 4.93 -2.27
CA LEU A 45 3.32 3.59 -1.69
C LEU A 45 2.91 2.54 -2.72
N SER A 46 1.92 2.85 -3.57
CA SER A 46 1.51 1.96 -4.65
C SER A 46 2.66 1.66 -5.60
N ALA A 47 3.37 2.70 -6.06
CA ALA A 47 4.55 2.54 -6.93
C ALA A 47 5.65 1.72 -6.24
N PHE A 48 5.92 1.97 -4.96
CA PHE A 48 6.89 1.20 -4.18
C PHE A 48 6.53 -0.28 -4.09
N PHE A 49 5.27 -0.62 -3.77
CA PHE A 49 4.85 -2.02 -3.70
C PHE A 49 4.76 -2.70 -5.06
N PHE A 50 4.39 -1.99 -6.13
CA PHE A 50 4.49 -2.51 -7.49
C PHE A 50 5.94 -2.80 -7.88
N TRP A 51 6.88 -1.93 -7.50
CA TRP A 51 8.31 -2.17 -7.70
C TRP A 51 8.78 -3.38 -6.90
N LEU A 52 8.41 -3.50 -5.62
CA LEU A 52 8.72 -4.71 -4.84
C LEU A 52 8.13 -5.98 -5.45
N TRP A 53 6.89 -5.92 -5.96
CA TRP A 53 6.28 -7.06 -6.65
C TRP A 53 7.06 -7.41 -7.93
N TYR A 54 7.55 -6.42 -8.67
CA TYR A 54 8.43 -6.66 -9.81
C TYR A 54 9.74 -7.33 -9.40
N GLU A 55 10.42 -6.78 -8.38
CA GLU A 55 11.71 -7.29 -7.88
C GLU A 55 11.62 -8.69 -7.28
N GLN A 56 10.49 -9.02 -6.65
CA GLN A 56 10.31 -10.29 -5.94
C GLN A 56 9.63 -11.37 -6.79
N TYR A 57 8.86 -10.98 -7.81
CA TYR A 57 8.00 -11.90 -8.56
C TYR A 57 8.10 -11.74 -10.07
N LEU A 58 7.70 -10.59 -10.65
CA LEU A 58 7.49 -10.51 -12.11
C LEU A 58 8.77 -10.62 -12.95
N LYS A 59 9.93 -10.25 -12.40
CA LYS A 59 11.18 -10.28 -13.18
C LYS A 59 11.80 -11.69 -13.30
N TRP A 60 11.30 -12.66 -12.52
CA TRP A 60 11.87 -13.99 -12.42
C TRP A 60 11.07 -15.03 -13.20
N GLU A 61 11.77 -16.00 -13.78
CA GLU A 61 11.18 -17.16 -14.42
C GLU A 61 11.21 -18.34 -13.46
N PHE A 62 10.05 -18.67 -12.89
CA PHE A 62 9.93 -19.74 -11.90
C PHE A 62 9.85 -21.12 -12.58
N ASN A 63 10.48 -22.13 -11.97
CA ASN A 63 10.36 -23.51 -12.41
C ASN A 63 9.02 -24.15 -12.00
N GLU A 64 8.82 -25.44 -12.31
CA GLU A 64 7.62 -26.21 -11.96
C GLU A 64 7.32 -26.27 -10.44
N LEU A 65 8.32 -26.02 -9.61
CA LEU A 65 8.20 -25.99 -8.15
C LEU A 65 7.93 -24.56 -7.61
N GLY A 66 7.75 -23.57 -8.49
CA GLY A 66 7.52 -22.17 -8.11
C GLY A 66 8.76 -21.48 -7.54
N ARG A 67 9.97 -21.94 -7.88
CA ARG A 67 11.24 -21.42 -7.33
C ARG A 67 12.16 -20.92 -8.44
N TYR A 68 12.87 -19.84 -8.15
CA TYR A 68 13.99 -19.36 -8.94
C TYR A 68 15.20 -19.21 -8.02
N TYR A 69 16.34 -19.77 -8.41
CA TYR A 69 17.60 -19.61 -7.68
C TYR A 69 18.46 -18.58 -8.38
N ASP A 70 18.80 -17.50 -7.69
CA ASP A 70 19.78 -16.53 -8.15
C ASP A 70 21.19 -17.01 -7.76
N PRO A 71 22.05 -17.40 -8.72
CA PRO A 71 23.39 -17.88 -8.44
C PRO A 71 24.37 -16.75 -8.04
N VAL A 72 24.04 -15.49 -8.29
CA VAL A 72 24.89 -14.35 -7.96
C VAL A 72 24.72 -13.98 -6.49
N ASP A 73 23.47 -13.78 -6.08
CA ASP A 73 23.15 -13.37 -4.71
C ASP A 73 22.93 -14.57 -3.77
N GLY A 74 22.82 -15.78 -4.32
CA GLY A 74 22.59 -17.01 -3.56
C GLY A 74 21.19 -17.09 -2.93
N VAL A 75 20.24 -16.30 -3.43
CA VAL A 75 18.87 -16.19 -2.89
C VAL A 75 17.90 -17.04 -3.70
N VAL A 76 16.92 -17.65 -3.03
CA VAL A 76 15.81 -18.34 -3.68
C VAL A 76 14.56 -17.46 -3.63
N TYR A 77 14.06 -17.11 -4.81
CA TYR A 77 12.78 -16.44 -5.00
C TYR A 77 11.67 -17.47 -5.16
N THR A 78 10.47 -17.10 -4.70
CA THR A 78 9.27 -17.96 -4.70
C THR A 78 8.10 -17.24 -5.35
N ASP A 79 7.25 -18.04 -5.99
CA ASP A 79 5.97 -17.61 -6.57
C ASP A 79 5.01 -16.94 -5.57
N SER A 80 5.19 -17.15 -4.26
CA SER A 80 4.44 -16.43 -3.21
C SER A 80 4.67 -14.91 -3.20
N GLY A 81 5.65 -14.41 -3.96
CA GLY A 81 5.84 -12.97 -4.20
C GLY A 81 4.61 -12.26 -4.80
N PHE A 82 3.62 -12.99 -5.33
CA PHE A 82 2.36 -12.40 -5.80
C PHE A 82 1.63 -11.55 -4.74
N VAL A 83 1.81 -11.84 -3.45
CA VAL A 83 1.11 -11.15 -2.35
C VAL A 83 1.41 -9.65 -2.32
N TRP A 84 2.58 -9.23 -2.82
CA TRP A 84 2.97 -7.82 -2.89
C TRP A 84 2.10 -6.97 -3.83
N VAL A 85 1.33 -7.60 -4.74
CA VAL A 85 0.35 -6.89 -5.57
C VAL A 85 -0.81 -6.34 -4.75
N LEU A 86 -1.19 -7.00 -3.64
CA LEU A 86 -2.34 -6.61 -2.83
C LEU A 86 -2.17 -5.23 -2.19
N PRO A 87 -1.10 -4.95 -1.42
CA PRO A 87 -0.89 -3.60 -0.89
C PRO A 87 -0.69 -2.57 -1.99
N ALA A 88 -0.10 -2.95 -3.14
CA ALA A 88 0.08 -2.05 -4.28
C ALA A 88 -1.26 -1.57 -4.85
N VAL A 89 -2.21 -2.50 -5.07
CA VAL A 89 -3.55 -2.22 -5.59
C VAL A 89 -4.40 -1.47 -4.57
N LEU A 90 -4.33 -1.83 -3.29
CA LEU A 90 -5.04 -1.12 -2.22
C LEU A 90 -4.55 0.33 -2.08
N ALA A 91 -3.23 0.54 -2.12
CA ALA A 91 -2.65 1.88 -2.11
C ALA A 91 -3.03 2.67 -3.38
N LEU A 92 -3.09 2.02 -4.54
CA LEU A 92 -3.56 2.66 -5.78
C LEU A 92 -5.01 3.12 -5.66
N ALA A 93 -5.90 2.24 -5.17
CA ALA A 93 -7.32 2.55 -4.97
C ALA A 93 -7.50 3.69 -3.96
N ALA A 94 -6.73 3.69 -2.86
CA ALA A 94 -6.71 4.78 -1.89
C ALA A 94 -6.22 6.09 -2.54
N GLY A 95 -5.17 6.04 -3.34
CA GLY A 95 -4.64 7.18 -4.10
C GLY A 95 -5.68 7.76 -5.06
N ALA A 96 -6.37 6.92 -5.82
CA ALA A 96 -7.45 7.32 -6.71
C ALA A 96 -8.62 7.95 -5.94
N PHE A 97 -9.02 7.36 -4.81
CA PHE A 97 -10.07 7.90 -3.95
C PHE A 97 -9.71 9.29 -3.41
N PHE A 98 -8.51 9.45 -2.86
CA PHE A 98 -8.03 10.73 -2.35
C PHE A 98 -7.84 11.77 -3.46
N ALA A 99 -7.40 11.36 -4.64
CA ALA A 99 -7.28 12.24 -5.80
C ALA A 99 -8.66 12.72 -6.26
N TRP A 100 -9.64 11.82 -6.37
CA TRP A 100 -11.02 12.17 -6.69
C TRP A 100 -11.61 13.14 -5.66
N ARG A 101 -11.32 12.95 -4.36
CA ARG A 101 -11.77 13.88 -3.31
C ARG A 101 -11.04 15.23 -3.36
N GLY A 102 -9.76 15.24 -3.68
CA GLY A 102 -8.90 16.45 -3.70
C GLY A 102 -9.07 17.32 -4.95
N TRP A 103 -9.46 16.71 -6.09
CA TRP A 103 -9.60 17.39 -7.39
C TRP A 103 -11.00 17.29 -8.01
N GLY A 104 -11.81 16.29 -7.66
CA GLY A 104 -13.12 16.01 -8.26
C GLY A 104 -14.26 16.93 -7.81
N GLY A 105 -14.03 17.81 -6.83
CA GLY A 105 -15.01 18.82 -6.38
C GLY A 105 -15.28 19.98 -7.36
N ARG A 106 -15.03 19.80 -8.66
CA ARG A 106 -15.45 20.74 -9.71
C ARG A 106 -16.34 20.01 -10.71
N ARG A 107 -17.62 19.85 -10.37
CA ARG A 107 -18.75 19.69 -11.31
C ARG A 107 -20.07 19.62 -10.52
N ALA A 108 -20.72 20.78 -10.46
CA ALA A 108 -22.16 21.08 -10.39
C ALA A 108 -22.34 22.33 -9.51
#